data_AF-A0A239M073-F1
#
_entry.id   AF-A0A239M073-F1
#
_cell.length_a   1.000
_cell.length_b   1.000
_cell.length_c   1.000
_cell.angle_alpha   90.00
_cell.angle_beta   90.00
_cell.angle_gamma   90.00
#
_symmetry.space_group_name_H-M   'P 1'
#
loop_
_entity.id
_entity.type
_entity.pdbx_description
1 polymer ?
#
loop_
_entity_poly.entity_id
_entity_poly.type
_entity_poly.pdbx_seq_one_letter_code
_entity_poly.pdbx_strand_id
1 'polypeptide(L)' 'MKQIVLLFAALFVATGANALSSMEKNAISLMRSNGASDACISKMTRSDATLIYSIANDGDMSDGNKNRQIRDQTRKICGR' A
#
# COMPACT_ATOMS: atom_id res chain seq x y z
N MET A 1 17.34 -46.35 -17.96
CA MET A 1 17.97 -45.20 -17.27
C MET A 1 18.31 -44.14 -18.28
N LYS A 2 17.97 -42.88 -17.99
CA LYS A 2 18.18 -41.63 -18.76
C LYS A 2 16.97 -41.17 -19.58
N GLN A 3 16.66 -39.88 -19.38
CA GLN A 3 15.60 -39.06 -19.98
C GLN A 3 14.23 -39.41 -19.38
N ILE A 4 13.71 -38.64 -18.42
CA ILE A 4 13.06 -37.37 -18.70
C ILE A 4 13.40 -36.38 -17.58
N VAL A 5 14.19 -35.40 -17.98
CA VAL A 5 14.60 -34.23 -17.21
C VAL A 5 13.41 -33.27 -17.16
N LEU A 6 13.02 -32.91 -15.93
CA LEU A 6 12.41 -31.62 -15.57
C LEU A 6 11.18 -31.20 -16.41
N LEU A 7 10.04 -31.87 -16.20
CA LEU A 7 8.75 -31.24 -16.48
C LEU A 7 8.51 -30.14 -15.43
N PHE A 8 8.85 -28.92 -15.83
CA PHE A 8 8.12 -27.69 -15.52
C PHE A 8 7.47 -27.60 -14.14
N ALA A 9 8.30 -27.53 -13.10
CA ALA A 9 7.93 -26.87 -11.85
C ALA A 9 7.90 -25.35 -12.07
N ALA A 10 6.96 -24.87 -12.87
CA ALA A 10 6.56 -23.47 -12.93
C ALA A 10 5.10 -23.36 -12.48
N LEU A 11 4.82 -23.96 -11.32
CA LEU A 11 3.59 -23.72 -10.58
C LEU A 11 3.66 -22.32 -9.97
N PHE A 12 2.76 -21.46 -10.46
CA PHE A 12 2.15 -20.35 -9.73
C PHE A 12 3.07 -19.26 -9.16
N VAL A 13 3.37 -18.25 -9.97
CA VAL A 13 3.45 -16.85 -9.47
C VAL A 13 2.62 -15.94 -10.38
N ALA A 14 1.34 -16.28 -10.54
CA ALA A 14 0.35 -15.38 -11.13
C ALA A 14 -0.92 -15.37 -10.28
N THR A 15 -0.77 -15.34 -8.96
CA THR A 15 -1.88 -15.11 -8.05
C THR A 15 -1.88 -13.66 -7.62
N GLY A 16 -2.78 -12.90 -8.22
CA GLY A 16 -3.39 -11.74 -7.59
C GLY A 16 -2.88 -10.40 -8.10
N ALA A 17 -3.47 -9.93 -9.19
CA ALA A 17 -4.02 -8.58 -9.12
C ALA A 17 -5.05 -8.58 -7.97
N ASN A 18 -4.56 -8.48 -6.73
CA ASN A 18 -5.40 -8.40 -5.55
C ASN A 18 -6.24 -7.15 -5.75
N ALA A 19 -7.55 -7.32 -5.93
CA ALA A 19 -8.46 -6.20 -5.99
C ALA A 19 -8.19 -5.35 -4.74
N LEU A 20 -7.68 -4.14 -4.95
CA LEU A 20 -7.29 -3.26 -3.87
C LEU A 20 -8.48 -3.05 -2.93
N SER A 21 -8.29 -3.26 -1.63
CA SER A 21 -9.36 -3.07 -0.65
C SER A 21 -9.81 -1.61 -0.62
N SER A 22 -11.06 -1.35 -0.20
CA SER A 22 -11.56 0.03 -0.06
C SER A 22 -10.69 0.89 0.86
N MET A 23 -10.09 0.27 1.87
CA MET A 23 -9.12 0.87 2.77
C MET A 23 -7.85 1.32 2.04
N GLU A 24 -7.24 0.44 1.26
CA GLU A 24 -6.04 0.76 0.48
C GLU A 24 -6.32 1.82 -0.58
N LYS A 25 -7.50 1.79 -1.22
CA LYS A 25 -7.91 2.84 -2.18
C LYS A 25 -8.00 4.21 -1.50
N ASN A 26 -8.56 4.27 -0.29
CA ASN A 26 -8.61 5.50 0.48
C ASN A 26 -7.21 5.99 0.85
N ALA A 27 -6.35 5.11 1.34
CA ALA A 27 -4.97 5.45 1.67
C ALA A 27 -4.20 5.99 0.46
N ILE A 28 -4.33 5.36 -0.72
CA ILE A 28 -3.74 5.85 -1.98
C ILE A 28 -4.27 7.24 -2.32
N SER A 29 -5.58 7.47 -2.22
CA SER A 29 -6.19 8.78 -2.49
C SER A 29 -5.60 9.87 -1.59
N LEU A 30 -5.49 9.58 -0.30
CA LEU A 30 -4.91 10.48 0.69
C LEU A 30 -3.42 10.75 0.41
N MET A 31 -2.64 9.73 0.05
CA MET A 31 -1.24 9.90 -0.34
C MET A 31 -1.11 10.77 -1.59
N ARG A 32 -1.94 10.56 -2.63
CA ARG A 32 -1.95 11.38 -3.84
C ARG A 32 -2.34 12.83 -3.55
N SER A 33 -3.32 13.06 -2.69
CA SER A 33 -3.70 14.40 -2.23
C SER A 33 -2.56 15.12 -1.50
N ASN A 34 -1.66 14.36 -0.87
CA ASN A 34 -0.43 14.87 -0.27
C ASN A 34 0.77 14.97 -1.25
N GLY A 35 0.56 14.72 -2.54
CA GLY A 35 1.58 14.84 -3.58
C GLY A 35 2.48 13.61 -3.76
N ALA A 36 2.08 12.44 -3.23
CA ALA A 36 2.85 11.21 -3.46
C ALA A 36 2.75 10.77 -4.93
N SER A 37 3.90 10.45 -5.53
CA SER A 37 3.96 9.83 -6.86
C SER A 37 3.58 8.34 -6.80
N ASP A 38 3.23 7.75 -7.94
CA ASP A 38 2.94 6.31 -8.02
C ASP A 38 4.13 5.44 -7.58
N ALA A 39 5.37 5.91 -7.79
CA ALA A 39 6.59 5.26 -7.30
C ALA A 39 6.74 5.32 -5.77
N CYS A 40 6.16 6.32 -5.11
CA CYS A 40 6.06 6.33 -3.65
C CYS A 40 4.93 5.40 -3.18
N ILE A 41 3.77 5.45 -3.83
CA ILE A 41 2.61 4.64 -3.47
C ILE A 41 2.91 3.14 -3.61
N SER A 42 3.74 2.72 -4.57
CA SER A 42 4.16 1.33 -4.72
C SER A 42 4.98 0.80 -3.53
N LYS A 43 5.57 1.69 -2.72
CA LYS A 43 6.29 1.33 -1.47
C LYS A 43 5.34 1.17 -0.28
N MET A 44 4.07 1.55 -0.41
CA MET A 44 3.08 1.43 0.64
C MET A 44 2.77 -0.05 0.90
N THR A 45 2.95 -0.47 2.14
CA THR A 45 2.50 -1.80 2.58
C THR A 45 1.04 -1.76 3.01
N ARG A 46 0.40 -2.92 3.12
CA ARG A 46 -0.96 -3.02 3.68
C ARG A 46 -1.06 -2.44 5.10
N SER A 47 -0.02 -2.60 5.92
CA SER A 47 0.03 -2.01 7.27
C SER A 47 0.08 -0.49 7.24
N ASP A 48 0.81 0.11 6.28
CA ASP A 48 0.82 1.56 6.12
C ASP A 48 -0.55 2.08 5.67
N ALA A 49 -1.21 1.36 4.76
CA ALA A 49 -2.56 1.69 4.32
C ALA A 49 -3.56 1.65 5.48
N THR A 50 -3.48 0.63 6.35
CA THR A 50 -4.29 0.54 7.57
C THR A 50 -4.04 1.72 8.50
N LEU A 51 -2.77 2.12 8.69
CA LEU A 51 -2.43 3.24 9.55
C LEU A 51 -2.98 4.57 9.02
N ILE A 52 -2.76 4.85 7.73
CA ILE A 52 -3.30 6.06 7.07
C ILE A 52 -4.82 6.09 7.18
N TYR A 53 -5.48 4.95 6.92
CA TYR A 53 -6.93 4.84 7.06
C TYR A 53 -7.39 5.06 8.51
N SER A 54 -6.69 4.50 9.49
CA SER A 54 -7.01 4.69 10.90
C SER A 54 -6.91 6.16 11.31
N ILE A 55 -5.85 6.86 10.89
CA ILE A 55 -5.68 8.29 11.17
C ILE A 55 -6.82 9.10 10.54
N ALA A 56 -7.18 8.78 9.29
CA ALA A 56 -8.25 9.50 8.59
C ALA A 56 -9.63 9.36 9.28
N ASN A 57 -9.88 8.20 9.89
CA ASN A 57 -11.15 7.88 10.55
C ASN A 57 -11.12 8.08 12.08
N ASP A 58 -10.06 8.65 12.64
CA ASP A 58 -9.97 8.93 14.06
C ASP A 58 -11.00 10.02 14.46
N GLY A 59 -12.00 9.65 15.26
CA GLY A 59 -13.07 10.57 15.67
C GLY A 59 -12.63 11.64 16.67
N ASP A 60 -11.55 11.39 17.41
CA ASP A 60 -11.06 12.25 18.49
C ASP A 60 -10.02 13.26 17.99
N MET A 61 -9.51 13.06 16.77
CA MET A 61 -8.48 13.88 16.17
C MET A 61 -9.06 15.00 15.29
N SER A 62 -8.53 16.22 15.43
CA SER A 62 -8.87 17.32 14.52
C SER A 62 -8.33 17.08 13.11
N ASP A 63 -9.04 17.57 12.09
CA ASP A 63 -8.68 17.37 10.68
C ASP A 63 -7.28 17.92 10.34
N GLY A 64 -6.87 19.02 10.97
CA GLY A 64 -5.52 19.57 10.82
C GLY A 64 -4.44 18.59 11.31
N ASN A 65 -4.69 17.91 12.43
CA ASN A 65 -3.75 16.93 12.97
C ASN A 65 -3.75 15.63 12.14
N LYS A 66 -4.92 15.19 11.66
CA LYS A 66 -5.03 14.06 10.72
C LYS A 66 -4.19 14.29 9.48
N ASN A 67 -4.38 15.44 8.83
CA ASN A 67 -3.66 15.82 7.61
C ASN A 67 -2.15 15.88 7.86
N ARG A 68 -1.72 16.43 8.99
CA ARG A 68 -0.30 16.45 9.37
C ARG A 68 0.25 15.04 9.50
N GLN A 69 -0.42 14.16 10.25
CA GLN A 69 0.06 12.80 10.47
C GLN A 69 0.06 11.96 9.19
N ILE A 70 -0.98 12.04 8.36
CA ILE A 70 -1.04 11.37 7.07
C ILE A 70 0.11 11.82 6.17
N ARG A 71 0.40 13.13 6.12
CA ARG A 71 1.53 13.68 5.36
C ARG A 71 2.87 13.17 5.89
N ASP A 72 3.03 13.07 7.21
CA ASP A 72 4.26 12.56 7.83
C ASP A 72 4.43 11.06 7.55
N GLN A 73 3.36 10.26 7.57
CA GLN A 73 3.40 8.86 7.16
C GLN A 73 3.70 8.71 5.67
N THR A 74 3.08 9.53 4.82
CA THR A 74 3.34 9.57 3.38
C THR A 74 4.83 9.83 3.11
N ARG A 75 5.43 10.81 3.79
CA ARG A 75 6.86 11.10 3.67
C ARG A 75 7.75 9.94 4.11
N LYS A 76 7.40 9.24 5.21
CA LYS A 76 8.11 8.03 5.65
C LYS A 76 8.05 6.92 4.62
N ILE A 77 6.88 6.66 4.04
CA ILE A 77 6.69 5.65 3.00
C ILE A 77 7.51 5.99 1.76
N CYS A 78 7.46 7.25 1.30
CA CYS A 78 8.21 7.68 0.11
C CYS A 78 9.73 7.56 0.29
N GLY A 79 10.22 7.75 1.52
CA GLY A 79 11.64 7.69 1.87
C GLY A 79 12.21 6.29 2.10
N ARG A 80 11.38 5.24 2.11
CA ARG A 80 11.84 3.84 2.10
C ARG A 80 12.47 3.47 0.76
#